data_AF-A0A950QGQ9-F1
#
_entry.id   AF-A0A950QGQ9-F1
#
_cell.length_a   1.000
_cell.length_b   1.000
_cell.length_c   1.000
_cell.angle_alpha   90.00
_cell.angle_beta   90.00
_cell.angle_gamma   90.00
#
_symmetry.space_group_name_H-M   'P 1'
#
loop_
_entity.id
_entity.type
_entity.pdbx_description
1 polymer ?
#
loop_
_entity_poly.entity_id
_entity_poly.type
_entity_poly.pdbx_seq_one_letter_code
_entity_poly.pdbx_strand_id
1 'polypeptide(L)'
;MHPFLAAAGALALLTFSFPGLGADAPTGAPEAGMWDLRDLYPTPEAWSAARDKVKAQTQTLDRYKGTLGKSAGVMLKALSAISDVKKEAARLAVYASLKGDEDVRIAANQERLQSAQQLGTLIQEKTAWLTPEIIHIGRKKGLVFEAQSPELKRRFAFQLDNALRYSPHTLSLESEGVMAAAGDVLAQPNAIYSQLANGELPRPEVTLSDGTKVKLDQAAYTKYRTGSNREDRRKVFDAFWPSFSAFKGTFGATLTTQVQSEIFDAKVRHFPDSLADATFADNMPEAVYRQLVAEANKNLPTLWRYLRLRKKALGITDDLRYYDVYVPIFDLPAPPKFNVAESEKIALDVDAIYGPEYLGLLRQGFAGSWMNVYP
;
A
#
# COMPACT_ATOMS: atom_id res chain seq x y z
N MET A 1 13.51 8.02 -0.71
CA MET A 1 12.94 6.72 -1.16
C MET A 1 12.41 6.85 -2.59
N HIS A 2 12.75 5.93 -3.51
CA HIS A 2 12.23 5.96 -4.88
C HIS A 2 10.71 5.72 -4.90
N PRO A 3 9.91 6.52 -5.63
CA PRO A 3 8.45 6.34 -5.74
C PRO A 3 8.00 5.07 -6.49
N PHE A 4 8.93 4.15 -6.81
CA PHE A 4 8.63 2.86 -7.43
C PHE A 4 8.47 1.70 -6.41
N LEU A 5 8.70 1.95 -5.11
CA LEU A 5 8.48 0.96 -4.05
C LEU A 5 7.00 0.81 -3.63
N ALA A 6 6.09 1.65 -4.13
CA ALA A 6 4.67 1.63 -3.75
C ALA A 6 3.85 0.45 -4.32
N ALA A 7 4.48 -0.50 -5.03
CA ALA A 7 3.80 -1.70 -5.54
C ALA A 7 4.35 -3.03 -4.98
N ALA A 8 5.25 -2.99 -4.00
CA ALA A 8 5.77 -4.21 -3.38
C ALA A 8 5.92 -3.99 -1.87
N GLY A 9 4.86 -4.26 -1.10
CA GLY A 9 4.95 -4.14 0.35
C GLY A 9 3.68 -4.52 1.09
N ALA A 10 3.44 -5.82 1.26
CA ALA A 10 2.92 -6.43 2.50
C ALA A 10 2.67 -7.93 2.28
N LEU A 11 3.66 -8.79 2.55
CA LEU A 11 3.39 -10.21 2.80
C LEU A 11 4.28 -10.68 3.96
N ALA A 12 3.72 -10.69 5.16
CA ALA A 12 4.25 -11.44 6.29
C ALA A 12 3.21 -12.47 6.67
N LEU A 13 3.42 -13.74 6.28
CA LEU A 13 2.55 -14.86 6.62
C LEU A 13 3.22 -15.75 7.66
N LEU A 14 2.52 -15.92 8.79
CA LEU A 14 2.79 -16.95 9.79
C LEU A 14 2.34 -18.30 9.22
N THR A 15 3.27 -19.25 9.11
CA THR A 15 3.02 -20.60 8.60
C THR A 15 2.45 -21.50 9.69
N PHE A 16 1.28 -22.10 9.43
CA PHE A 16 0.88 -23.37 10.05
C PHE A 16 0.85 -24.43 8.95
N SER A 17 1.71 -25.44 9.07
CA SER A 17 1.81 -26.55 8.13
C SER A 17 0.71 -27.57 8.38
N PHE A 18 -0.04 -27.93 7.33
CA PHE A 18 -0.76 -29.21 7.24
C PHE A 18 -0.35 -29.94 5.96
N PRO A 19 -0.37 -31.29 5.93
CA PRO A 19 0.18 -32.07 4.82
C PRO A 19 -0.66 -31.90 3.56
N GLY A 20 0.00 -31.61 2.44
CA GLY A 20 -0.62 -31.44 1.13
C GLY A 20 -1.01 -32.77 0.48
N LEU A 21 -2.22 -32.81 -0.06
CA LEU A 21 -2.56 -33.69 -1.18
C LEU A 21 -2.51 -32.82 -2.43
N GLY A 22 -1.67 -33.22 -3.39
CA GLY A 22 -1.56 -32.55 -4.68
C GLY A 22 -2.90 -32.60 -5.41
N ALA A 23 -3.41 -31.43 -5.76
CA ALA A 23 -4.54 -31.29 -6.67
C ALA A 23 -4.04 -30.58 -7.92
N ASP A 24 -4.14 -31.27 -9.06
CA ASP A 24 -3.97 -30.68 -10.38
C ASP A 24 -4.92 -29.49 -10.55
N ALA A 25 -4.46 -28.44 -11.22
CA ALA A 25 -5.25 -27.24 -11.48
C ALA A 25 -6.49 -27.60 -12.33
N PRO A 26 -7.73 -27.24 -11.90
CA PRO A 26 -8.93 -27.62 -12.62
C PRO A 26 -9.02 -26.85 -13.95
N THR A 27 -9.27 -27.59 -15.03
CA THR A 27 -9.49 -27.09 -16.41
C THR A 27 -10.96 -26.77 -16.70
N GLY A 28 -11.80 -26.69 -15.66
CA GLY A 28 -13.24 -26.41 -15.75
C GLY A 28 -13.60 -24.93 -15.62
N ALA A 29 -14.91 -24.63 -15.72
CA ALA A 29 -15.43 -23.32 -15.30
C ALA A 29 -15.17 -23.13 -13.80
N PRO A 30 -14.85 -21.91 -13.34
CA PRO A 30 -14.63 -21.63 -11.92
C PRO A 30 -15.89 -21.99 -11.11
N GLU A 31 -15.68 -22.41 -9.86
CA GLU A 31 -16.78 -22.69 -8.93
C GLU A 31 -17.61 -21.44 -8.66
N ALA A 32 -18.88 -21.62 -8.30
CA ALA A 32 -19.77 -20.50 -8.00
C ALA A 32 -19.20 -19.65 -6.85
N GLY A 33 -18.94 -18.37 -7.12
CA GLY A 33 -18.32 -17.45 -6.16
C GLY A 33 -16.81 -17.29 -6.30
N MET A 34 -16.17 -17.97 -7.25
CA MET A 34 -14.78 -17.71 -7.66
C MET A 34 -14.71 -16.82 -8.90
N TRP A 35 -13.64 -16.04 -9.01
CA TRP A 35 -13.39 -15.24 -10.21
C TRP A 35 -12.98 -16.13 -11.40
N ASP A 36 -13.10 -15.58 -12.61
CA ASP A 36 -12.60 -16.15 -13.84
C ASP A 36 -11.45 -15.30 -14.38
N LEU A 37 -10.25 -15.87 -14.40
CA LEU A 37 -9.04 -15.18 -14.88
C LEU A 37 -8.69 -15.51 -16.33
N ARG A 38 -9.55 -16.25 -17.05
CA ARG A 38 -9.29 -16.65 -18.44
C ARG A 38 -9.25 -15.49 -19.42
N ASP A 39 -9.92 -14.39 -19.08
CA ASP A 39 -9.82 -13.11 -19.80
C ASP A 39 -8.40 -12.52 -19.74
N LEU A 40 -7.64 -12.81 -18.69
CA LEU A 40 -6.22 -12.46 -18.59
C LEU A 40 -5.36 -13.45 -19.36
N TYR A 41 -5.42 -14.73 -18.97
CA TYR A 41 -4.72 -15.82 -19.64
C TYR A 41 -5.59 -17.08 -19.61
N PRO A 42 -5.89 -17.68 -20.77
CA PRO A 42 -6.81 -18.82 -20.84
C PRO A 42 -6.24 -20.08 -20.18
N THR A 43 -4.91 -20.20 -20.12
CA THR A 43 -4.22 -21.33 -19.50
C THR A 43 -2.90 -20.90 -18.84
N PRO A 44 -2.36 -21.70 -17.90
CA PRO A 44 -1.02 -21.49 -17.34
C PRO A 44 0.11 -21.47 -18.39
N GLU A 45 -0.04 -22.22 -19.48
CA GLU A 45 0.93 -22.25 -20.59
C GLU A 45 0.89 -20.95 -21.38
N ALA A 46 -0.31 -20.40 -21.63
CA ALA A 46 -0.47 -19.10 -22.27
C ALA A 46 0.18 -17.98 -21.42
N TRP A 47 0.02 -18.04 -20.10
CA TRP A 47 0.73 -17.15 -19.18
C TRP A 47 2.25 -17.31 -19.27
N SER A 48 2.75 -18.55 -19.30
CA SER A 48 4.18 -18.84 -19.33
C SER A 48 4.84 -18.35 -20.63
N ALA A 49 4.18 -18.56 -21.77
CA ALA A 49 4.64 -18.05 -23.06
C ALA A 49 4.66 -16.51 -23.10
N ALA A 50 3.65 -15.85 -22.53
CA ALA A 50 3.63 -14.40 -22.41
C ALA A 50 4.76 -13.87 -21.49
N ARG A 51 5.01 -14.54 -20.36
CA ARG A 51 6.12 -14.24 -19.44
C ARG A 51 7.47 -14.33 -20.14
N ASP A 52 7.71 -15.38 -20.93
CA ASP A 52 8.97 -15.55 -21.67
C ASP A 52 9.15 -14.48 -22.76
N LYS A 53 8.06 -14.13 -23.47
CA LYS A 53 8.07 -13.04 -24.44
C LYS A 53 8.41 -11.69 -23.79
N VAL A 54 7.77 -11.34 -22.68
CA VAL A 54 8.03 -10.08 -21.95
C VAL A 54 9.45 -10.06 -21.40
N LYS A 55 9.94 -11.19 -20.87
CA LYS A 55 11.34 -11.33 -20.43
C LYS A 55 12.33 -11.07 -21.57
N ALA A 56 12.11 -11.68 -22.74
CA ALA A 56 12.95 -11.45 -23.91
C ALA A 56 12.92 -9.99 -24.39
N GLN A 57 11.74 -9.36 -24.42
CA GLN A 57 11.60 -7.94 -24.76
C GLN A 57 12.34 -7.05 -23.75
N THR A 58 12.23 -7.36 -22.46
CA THR A 58 12.91 -6.64 -21.36
C THR A 58 14.42 -6.66 -21.53
N GLN A 59 14.99 -7.80 -21.92
CA GLN A 59 16.43 -7.93 -22.16
C GLN A 59 16.94 -7.03 -23.30
N THR A 60 16.06 -6.59 -24.21
CA THR A 60 16.44 -5.68 -25.30
C THR A 60 16.44 -4.20 -24.89
N LEU A 61 15.93 -3.84 -23.71
CA LEU A 61 15.73 -2.43 -23.31
C LEU A 61 17.05 -1.66 -23.13
N ASP A 62 18.14 -2.33 -22.76
CA ASP A 62 19.46 -1.71 -22.58
C ASP A 62 19.97 -1.01 -23.86
N ARG A 63 19.48 -1.40 -25.05
CA ARG A 63 19.83 -0.75 -26.33
C ARG A 63 19.41 0.72 -26.42
N TYR A 64 18.49 1.16 -25.57
CA TYR A 64 18.02 2.55 -25.53
C TYR A 64 18.82 3.43 -24.56
N LYS A 65 19.65 2.83 -23.69
CA LYS A 65 20.46 3.55 -22.72
C LYS A 65 21.43 4.51 -23.42
N GLY A 66 21.47 5.76 -22.97
CA GLY A 66 22.29 6.83 -23.53
C GLY A 66 21.80 7.35 -24.90
N THR A 67 20.57 7.02 -25.31
CA THR A 67 20.03 7.42 -26.61
C THR A 67 18.85 8.39 -26.55
N LEU A 68 18.21 8.55 -25.39
CA LEU A 68 16.97 9.32 -25.25
C LEU A 68 17.15 10.77 -25.69
N GLY A 69 18.35 11.34 -25.47
CA GLY A 69 18.69 12.70 -25.85
C GLY A 69 18.94 12.92 -27.34
N LYS A 70 18.92 11.90 -28.20
CA LYS A 70 19.29 12.04 -29.62
C LYS A 70 18.20 12.72 -30.45
N SER A 71 16.94 12.38 -30.26
CA SER A 71 15.79 13.05 -30.90
C SER A 71 14.47 12.68 -30.22
N ALA A 72 13.41 13.46 -30.47
CA ALA A 72 12.06 13.16 -30.01
C ALA A 72 11.57 11.76 -30.46
N GLY A 73 11.93 11.35 -31.69
CA GLY A 73 11.56 10.03 -32.21
C GLY A 73 12.26 8.88 -31.48
N VAL A 74 13.53 9.04 -31.11
CA VAL A 74 14.26 8.02 -30.33
C VAL A 74 13.68 7.92 -28.92
N MET A 75 13.42 9.05 -28.26
CA MET A 75 12.79 9.08 -26.94
C MET A 75 11.41 8.41 -26.96
N LEU A 76 10.55 8.76 -27.93
CA LEU A 76 9.23 8.15 -28.09
C LEU A 76 9.33 6.63 -28.25
N LYS A 77 10.26 6.15 -29.09
CA LYS A 77 10.46 4.72 -29.33
C LYS A 77 10.90 3.98 -28.08
N ALA A 78 11.80 4.56 -27.29
CA ALA A 78 12.28 3.98 -26.03
C ALA A 78 11.17 3.93 -24.97
N LEU A 79 10.49 5.06 -24.74
CA LEU A 79 9.41 5.15 -23.75
C LEU A 79 8.23 4.24 -24.10
N SER A 80 7.90 4.11 -25.40
CA SER A 80 6.88 3.17 -25.86
C SER A 80 7.27 1.73 -25.57
N ALA A 81 8.49 1.32 -25.92
CA ALA A 81 8.95 -0.05 -25.66
C ALA A 81 8.92 -0.40 -24.16
N ILE A 82 9.33 0.53 -23.29
CA ILE A 82 9.28 0.35 -21.83
C ILE A 82 7.84 0.30 -21.34
N SER A 83 6.96 1.18 -21.84
CA SER A 83 5.55 1.21 -21.49
C SER A 83 4.83 -0.07 -21.88
N ASP A 84 5.11 -0.61 -23.07
CA ASP A 84 4.50 -1.84 -23.57
C ASP A 84 4.94 -3.04 -22.71
N VAL A 85 6.23 -3.16 -22.39
CA VAL A 85 6.75 -4.19 -21.47
C VAL A 85 6.09 -4.09 -20.09
N LYS A 86 6.02 -2.89 -19.51
CA LYS A 86 5.41 -2.69 -18.18
C LYS A 86 3.92 -3.04 -18.16
N LYS A 87 3.19 -2.71 -19.22
CA LYS A 87 1.76 -3.04 -19.35
C LYS A 87 1.54 -4.56 -19.35
N GLU A 88 2.29 -5.30 -20.17
CA GLU A 88 2.16 -6.75 -20.23
C GLU A 88 2.65 -7.43 -18.95
N ALA A 89 3.72 -6.92 -18.33
CA ALA A 89 4.20 -7.39 -17.03
C ALA A 89 3.16 -7.17 -15.92
N ALA A 90 2.45 -6.04 -15.91
CA ALA A 90 1.36 -5.80 -14.96
C ALA A 90 0.23 -6.83 -15.12
N ARG A 91 -0.15 -7.16 -16.37
CA ARG A 91 -1.15 -8.21 -16.65
C ARG A 91 -0.70 -9.58 -16.13
N LEU A 92 0.55 -9.96 -16.35
CA LEU A 92 1.15 -11.19 -15.82
C LEU A 92 1.12 -11.24 -14.29
N ALA A 93 1.48 -10.13 -13.65
CA ALA A 93 1.53 -10.00 -12.20
C ALA A 93 0.14 -10.10 -11.57
N VAL A 94 -0.88 -9.44 -12.13
CA VAL A 94 -2.27 -9.53 -11.66
C VAL A 94 -2.76 -10.97 -11.71
N TYR A 95 -2.58 -11.67 -12.84
CA TYR A 95 -2.97 -13.08 -12.95
C TYR A 95 -2.26 -13.95 -11.90
N ALA A 96 -0.94 -13.78 -11.74
CA ALA A 96 -0.16 -14.59 -10.83
C ALA A 96 -0.50 -14.33 -9.35
N SER A 97 -0.77 -13.07 -8.99
CA SER A 97 -1.22 -12.68 -7.64
C SER A 97 -2.57 -13.28 -7.33
N LEU A 98 -3.57 -13.04 -8.20
CA LEU A 98 -4.92 -13.56 -7.99
C LEU A 98 -4.92 -15.09 -7.90
N LYS A 99 -4.20 -15.80 -8.80
CA LYS A 99 -4.02 -17.26 -8.68
C LYS A 99 -3.27 -17.70 -7.42
N GLY A 100 -2.30 -16.92 -6.95
CA GLY A 100 -1.58 -17.19 -5.72
C GLY A 100 -2.45 -17.04 -4.47
N ASP A 101 -3.39 -16.11 -4.50
CA ASP A 101 -4.29 -15.79 -3.39
C ASP A 101 -5.49 -16.75 -3.30
N GLU A 102 -5.87 -17.44 -4.40
CA GLU A 102 -6.92 -18.47 -4.40
C GLU A 102 -6.65 -19.60 -3.39
N ASP A 103 -5.41 -20.11 -3.36
CA ASP A 103 -4.96 -21.09 -2.37
C ASP A 103 -3.44 -21.06 -2.26
N VAL A 104 -2.94 -20.54 -1.13
CA VAL A 104 -1.51 -20.39 -0.86
C VAL A 104 -0.76 -21.72 -0.74
N ARG A 105 -1.47 -22.84 -0.63
CA ARG A 105 -0.89 -24.19 -0.54
C ARG A 105 -0.54 -24.77 -1.91
N ILE A 106 -1.05 -24.19 -3.00
CA ILE A 106 -0.78 -24.67 -4.37
C ILE A 106 0.59 -24.16 -4.84
N ALA A 107 1.60 -25.02 -4.72
CA ALA A 107 3.00 -24.70 -5.08
C ALA A 107 3.15 -24.09 -6.48
N ALA A 108 2.47 -24.65 -7.49
CA ALA A 108 2.54 -24.14 -8.87
C ALA A 108 2.05 -22.69 -9.02
N ASN A 109 1.10 -22.25 -8.19
CA ASN A 109 0.64 -20.86 -8.18
C ASN A 109 1.63 -19.94 -7.46
N GLN A 110 2.22 -20.42 -6.36
CA GLN A 110 3.26 -19.68 -5.63
C GLN A 110 4.53 -19.50 -6.47
N GLU A 111 4.95 -20.53 -7.20
CA GLU A 111 6.07 -20.44 -8.16
C GLU A 111 5.78 -19.41 -9.26
N ARG A 112 4.55 -19.34 -9.75
CA ARG A 112 4.13 -18.35 -10.75
C ARG A 112 4.19 -16.94 -10.21
N LEU A 113 3.70 -16.73 -8.99
CA LEU A 113 3.78 -15.45 -8.28
C LEU A 113 5.25 -15.01 -8.12
N GLN A 114 6.12 -15.90 -7.64
CA GLN A 114 7.55 -15.63 -7.52
C GLN A 114 8.19 -15.31 -8.88
N SER A 115 7.82 -16.03 -9.94
CA SER A 115 8.32 -15.77 -11.29
C SER A 115 7.88 -14.39 -11.82
N ALA A 116 6.65 -13.96 -11.53
CA ALA A 116 6.18 -12.62 -11.87
C ALA A 116 6.96 -11.52 -11.11
N GLN A 117 7.24 -11.73 -9.83
CA GLN A 117 8.05 -10.83 -9.01
C GLN A 117 9.47 -10.69 -9.58
N GLN A 118 10.12 -11.81 -9.93
CA GLN A 118 11.44 -11.80 -10.56
C GLN A 118 11.46 -11.04 -11.89
N LEU A 119 10.41 -11.17 -12.71
CA LEU A 119 10.28 -10.38 -13.94
C LEU A 119 10.16 -8.88 -13.64
N GLY A 120 9.41 -8.50 -12.60
CA GLY A 120 9.33 -7.13 -12.11
C GLY A 120 10.70 -6.56 -11.73
N THR A 121 11.48 -7.31 -10.95
CA THR A 121 12.86 -6.96 -10.58
C THR A 121 13.75 -6.77 -11.81
N LEU A 122 13.68 -7.68 -12.78
CA LEU A 122 14.44 -7.57 -14.03
C LEU A 122 14.06 -6.30 -14.82
N ILE A 123 12.77 -5.97 -14.91
CA ILE A 123 12.32 -4.76 -15.60
C ILE A 123 12.84 -3.51 -14.90
N GLN A 124 12.82 -3.49 -13.56
CA GLN A 124 13.38 -2.39 -12.77
C GLN A 124 14.89 -2.22 -13.05
N GLU A 125 15.66 -3.31 -13.00
CA GLU A 125 17.09 -3.31 -13.33
C GLU A 125 17.34 -2.74 -14.74
N LYS A 126 16.63 -3.28 -15.75
CA LYS A 126 16.78 -2.92 -17.17
C LYS A 126 16.25 -1.54 -17.54
N THR A 127 15.58 -0.85 -16.61
CA THR A 127 15.06 0.51 -16.82
C THR A 127 15.56 1.52 -15.80
N ALA A 128 16.45 1.14 -14.88
CA ALA A 128 16.98 2.02 -13.82
C ALA A 128 17.71 3.26 -14.35
N TRP A 129 18.27 3.17 -15.57
CA TRP A 129 18.95 4.28 -16.24
C TRP A 129 18.00 5.36 -16.78
N LEU A 130 16.70 5.07 -16.91
CA LEU A 130 15.72 5.93 -17.58
C LEU A 130 15.59 7.31 -16.91
N THR A 131 15.29 7.32 -15.61
CA THR A 131 15.05 8.57 -14.88
C THR A 131 16.31 9.46 -14.81
N PRO A 132 17.50 8.95 -14.46
CA PRO A 132 18.73 9.75 -14.51
C PRO A 132 19.01 10.34 -15.89
N GLU A 133 18.76 9.58 -16.96
CA GLU A 133 18.97 10.06 -18.33
C GLU A 133 17.96 11.16 -18.71
N ILE A 134 16.69 11.03 -18.33
CA ILE A 134 15.68 12.09 -18.52
C ILE A 134 16.09 13.37 -17.78
N ILE A 135 16.53 13.25 -16.53
CA ILE A 135 17.01 14.39 -15.72
C ILE A 135 18.21 15.06 -16.39
N HIS A 136 19.17 14.26 -16.88
CA HIS A 136 20.36 14.77 -17.58
C HIS A 136 20.01 15.49 -18.90
N ILE A 137 19.02 15.00 -19.65
CA ILE A 137 18.51 15.68 -20.86
C ILE A 137 17.96 17.07 -20.51
N GLY A 138 17.31 17.19 -19.36
CA GLY A 138 16.85 18.43 -18.79
C GLY A 138 15.56 18.97 -19.42
N ARG A 139 14.89 19.84 -18.66
CA ARG A 139 13.55 20.35 -18.98
C ARG A 139 13.48 21.07 -20.32
N LYS A 140 14.46 21.91 -20.64
CA LYS A 140 14.50 22.67 -21.89
C LYS A 140 14.45 21.75 -23.12
N LYS A 141 15.24 20.68 -23.13
CA LYS A 141 15.31 19.75 -24.26
C LYS A 141 14.11 18.80 -24.30
N GLY A 142 13.60 18.38 -23.14
CA GLY A 142 12.34 17.64 -23.02
C GLY A 142 11.17 18.39 -23.69
N LEU A 143 10.97 19.66 -23.34
CA LEU A 143 9.92 20.50 -23.93
C LEU A 143 10.06 20.66 -25.45
N VAL A 144 11.29 20.77 -25.96
CA VAL A 144 11.54 20.80 -27.41
C VAL A 144 11.11 19.49 -28.06
N PHE A 145 11.42 18.35 -27.45
CA PHE A 145 11.03 17.04 -28.00
C PHE A 145 9.52 16.83 -27.97
N GLU A 146 8.84 17.24 -26.89
CA GLU A 146 7.38 17.18 -26.81
C GLU A 146 6.70 18.08 -27.85
N ALA A 147 7.27 19.24 -28.15
CA ALA A 147 6.78 20.13 -29.20
C ALA A 147 6.99 19.53 -30.62
N GLN A 148 8.10 18.81 -30.82
CA GLN A 148 8.42 18.16 -32.10
C GLN A 148 7.63 16.86 -32.35
N SER A 149 7.10 16.22 -31.30
CA SER A 149 6.39 14.94 -31.39
C SER A 149 5.08 14.99 -30.58
N PRO A 150 3.94 15.25 -31.23
CA PRO A 150 2.63 15.26 -30.58
C PRO A 150 2.32 13.95 -29.83
N GLU A 151 2.78 12.81 -30.37
CA GLU A 151 2.57 11.49 -29.76
C GLU A 151 3.40 11.29 -28.49
N LEU A 152 4.64 11.80 -28.46
CA LEU A 152 5.47 11.82 -27.24
C LEU A 152 4.78 12.60 -26.14
N LYS A 153 4.30 13.81 -26.47
CA LYS A 153 3.57 14.67 -25.54
C LYS A 153 2.29 13.97 -25.04
N ARG A 154 1.48 13.42 -25.95
CA ARG A 154 0.21 12.78 -25.60
C ARG A 154 0.38 11.60 -24.66
N ARG A 155 1.39 10.74 -24.87
CA ARG A 155 1.57 9.51 -24.09
C ARG A 155 2.44 9.68 -22.85
N PHE A 156 3.41 10.59 -22.87
CA PHE A 156 4.50 10.58 -21.89
C PHE A 156 4.77 11.93 -21.21
N ALA A 157 4.03 13.00 -21.52
CA ALA A 157 4.29 14.31 -20.91
C ALA A 157 4.23 14.28 -19.38
N PHE A 158 3.24 13.59 -18.80
CA PHE A 158 3.13 13.48 -17.34
C PHE A 158 4.35 12.77 -16.72
N GLN A 159 4.79 11.66 -17.31
CA GLN A 159 5.97 10.93 -16.83
C GLN A 159 7.24 11.79 -16.94
N LEU A 160 7.42 12.48 -18.06
CA LEU A 160 8.57 13.35 -18.30
C LEU A 160 8.58 14.52 -17.32
N ASP A 161 7.45 15.21 -17.15
CA ASP A 161 7.33 16.33 -16.23
C ASP A 161 7.62 15.88 -14.80
N ASN A 162 7.05 14.75 -14.37
CA ASN A 162 7.29 14.24 -13.02
C ASN A 162 8.76 13.89 -12.80
N ALA A 163 9.42 13.20 -13.74
CA ALA A 163 10.85 12.91 -13.65
C ALA A 163 11.72 14.19 -13.63
N LEU A 164 11.39 15.17 -14.48
CA LEU A 164 12.13 16.43 -14.57
C LEU A 164 11.90 17.35 -13.36
N ARG A 165 10.78 17.23 -12.67
CA ARG A 165 10.48 17.96 -11.44
C ARG A 165 11.45 17.59 -10.32
N TYR A 166 11.93 16.34 -10.28
CA TYR A 166 12.97 15.89 -9.34
C TYR A 166 14.38 16.41 -9.66
N SER A 167 14.61 17.06 -10.80
CA SER A 167 15.95 17.52 -11.19
C SER A 167 16.66 18.40 -10.14
N PRO A 168 16.00 19.34 -9.44
CA PRO A 168 16.64 20.14 -8.38
C PRO A 168 16.93 19.34 -7.10
N HIS A 169 16.35 18.16 -6.96
CA HIS A 169 16.38 17.29 -5.77
C HIS A 169 17.15 15.97 -6.01
N THR A 170 17.77 15.85 -7.17
CA THR A 170 18.59 14.70 -7.57
C THR A 170 20.05 15.07 -7.41
N LEU A 171 20.79 14.24 -6.67
CA LEU A 171 22.17 14.52 -6.33
C LEU A 171 23.12 14.10 -7.47
N SER A 172 24.42 14.31 -7.26
CA SER A 172 25.44 13.71 -8.11
C SER A 172 25.35 12.17 -8.05
N LEU A 173 25.86 11.47 -9.07
CA LEU A 173 25.86 10.00 -9.08
C LEU A 173 26.57 9.41 -7.86
N GLU A 174 27.68 10.01 -7.44
CA GLU A 174 28.42 9.60 -6.24
C GLU A 174 27.57 9.81 -4.98
N SER A 175 26.95 10.98 -4.84
CA SER A 175 26.11 11.31 -3.69
C SER A 175 24.84 10.47 -3.63
N GLU A 176 24.18 10.17 -4.75
CA GLU A 176 23.06 9.22 -4.80
C GLU A 176 23.51 7.81 -4.39
N GLY A 177 24.72 7.40 -4.80
CA GLY A 177 25.31 6.13 -4.37
C GLY A 177 25.53 6.07 -2.85
N VAL A 178 26.03 7.16 -2.25
CA VAL A 178 26.17 7.29 -0.79
C VAL A 178 24.81 7.23 -0.10
N MET A 179 23.82 7.97 -0.60
CA MET A 179 22.47 7.97 -0.03
C MET A 179 21.79 6.60 -0.13
N ALA A 180 21.97 5.89 -1.23
CA ALA A 180 21.48 4.53 -1.39
C ALA A 180 22.13 3.57 -0.38
N ALA A 181 23.46 3.64 -0.20
CA ALA A 181 24.18 2.82 0.77
C ALA A 181 23.82 3.17 2.23
N ALA A 182 23.50 4.44 2.51
CA ALA A 182 23.04 4.89 3.82
C ALA A 182 21.59 4.45 4.14
N GLY A 183 20.82 4.01 3.14
CA GLY A 183 19.40 3.67 3.29
C GLY A 183 19.12 2.67 4.42
N ASP A 184 19.93 1.62 4.53
CA ASP A 184 19.78 0.59 5.58
C ASP A 184 19.99 1.15 6.99
N VAL A 185 20.89 2.14 7.12
CA VAL A 185 21.15 2.85 8.39
C VAL A 185 19.98 3.79 8.70
N LEU A 186 19.50 4.54 7.71
CA LEU A 186 18.38 5.47 7.87
C LEU A 186 17.05 4.76 8.17
N ALA A 187 16.93 3.48 7.82
CA ALA A 187 15.77 2.65 8.14
C ALA A 187 15.78 2.05 9.56
N GLN A 188 16.92 2.06 10.26
CA GLN A 188 17.07 1.44 11.59
C GLN A 188 16.09 1.95 12.66
N PRO A 189 15.68 3.23 12.72
CA PRO A 189 14.73 3.68 13.74
C PRO A 189 13.42 2.88 13.72
N ASN A 190 12.88 2.58 12.53
CA ASN A 190 11.68 1.76 12.41
C ASN A 190 11.93 0.29 12.81
N ALA A 191 13.09 -0.28 12.44
CA ALA A 191 13.46 -1.64 12.82
C ALA A 191 13.59 -1.78 14.35
N ILE A 192 14.25 -0.81 15.00
CA ILE A 192 14.40 -0.75 16.45
C ILE A 192 13.04 -0.61 17.14
N TYR A 193 12.18 0.29 16.65
CA TYR A 193 10.81 0.43 17.17
C TYR A 193 10.06 -0.90 17.07
N SER A 194 10.11 -1.55 15.90
CA SER A 194 9.38 -2.78 15.63
C SER A 194 9.86 -3.93 16.53
N GLN A 195 11.18 -4.08 16.68
CA GLN A 195 11.77 -5.07 17.58
C GLN A 195 11.29 -4.86 19.02
N LEU A 196 11.37 -3.62 19.51
CA LEU A 196 10.96 -3.31 20.87
C LEU A 196 9.44 -3.49 21.06
N ALA A 197 8.62 -2.80 20.26
CA ALA A 197 7.17 -2.71 20.42
C ALA A 197 6.43 -4.03 20.14
N ASN A 198 6.94 -4.85 19.22
CA ASN A 198 6.30 -6.09 18.81
C ASN A 198 6.95 -7.34 19.44
N GLY A 199 8.26 -7.28 19.69
CA GLY A 199 9.04 -8.43 20.18
C GLY A 199 9.26 -8.42 21.69
N GLU A 200 9.71 -7.29 22.24
CA GLU A 200 10.41 -7.29 23.54
C GLU A 200 9.62 -6.63 24.68
N LEU A 201 8.62 -5.80 24.38
CA LEU A 201 7.81 -5.17 25.42
C LEU A 201 7.20 -6.22 26.37
N PRO A 202 7.25 -5.98 27.69
CA PRO A 202 6.56 -6.82 28.66
C PRO A 202 5.07 -6.92 28.30
N ARG A 203 4.55 -8.15 28.28
CA ARG A 203 3.15 -8.43 27.95
C ARG A 203 2.41 -8.83 29.24
N PRO A 204 1.74 -7.89 29.92
CA PRO A 204 1.07 -8.16 31.19
C PRO A 204 -0.11 -9.10 30.98
N GLU A 205 -0.39 -9.91 31.99
CA GLU A 205 -1.58 -10.76 32.04
C GLU A 205 -2.70 -10.04 32.79
N VAL A 206 -3.92 -10.07 32.24
CA VAL A 206 -5.13 -9.54 32.86
C VAL A 206 -6.17 -10.63 32.94
N THR A 207 -6.87 -10.74 34.08
CA THR A 207 -8.05 -11.58 34.22
C THR A 207 -9.32 -10.74 34.06
N LEU A 208 -10.11 -11.06 33.05
CA LEU A 208 -11.39 -10.41 32.75
C LEU A 208 -12.49 -10.89 33.71
N SER A 209 -13.64 -10.22 33.69
CA SER A 209 -14.78 -10.51 34.58
C SER A 209 -15.39 -11.90 34.36
N ASP A 210 -15.23 -12.47 33.16
CA ASP A 210 -15.67 -13.82 32.81
C ASP A 210 -14.65 -14.91 33.18
N GLY A 211 -13.53 -14.54 33.82
CA GLY A 211 -12.44 -15.45 34.18
C GLY A 211 -11.41 -15.68 33.07
N THR A 212 -11.61 -15.12 31.88
CA THR A 212 -10.64 -15.21 30.78
C THR A 212 -9.34 -14.53 31.16
N LYS A 213 -8.22 -15.25 31.06
CA LYS A 213 -6.88 -14.70 31.21
C LYS A 213 -6.34 -14.28 29.85
N VAL A 214 -5.91 -13.03 29.73
CA VAL A 214 -5.41 -12.45 28.49
C VAL A 214 -4.01 -11.90 28.69
N LYS A 215 -3.08 -12.32 27.85
CA LYS A 215 -1.74 -11.72 27.76
C LYS A 215 -1.78 -10.58 26.75
N LEU A 216 -1.49 -9.36 27.19
CA LEU A 216 -1.69 -8.15 26.40
C LEU A 216 -0.47 -7.82 25.53
N ASP A 217 -0.52 -8.26 24.28
CA ASP A 217 0.19 -7.59 23.18
C ASP A 217 -0.73 -6.55 22.49
N GLN A 218 -0.26 -5.94 21.41
CA GLN A 218 -1.00 -4.89 20.68
C GLN A 218 -2.31 -5.40 20.05
N ALA A 219 -2.32 -6.64 19.56
CA ALA A 219 -3.51 -7.25 18.94
C ALA A 219 -4.55 -7.60 20.01
N ALA A 220 -4.11 -8.19 21.13
CA ALA A 220 -4.95 -8.46 22.28
C ALA A 220 -5.51 -7.16 22.87
N TYR A 221 -4.70 -6.11 23.02
CA TYR A 221 -5.19 -4.79 23.43
C TYR A 221 -6.28 -4.27 22.49
N THR A 222 -6.06 -4.35 21.17
CA THR A 222 -7.04 -3.91 20.16
C THR A 222 -8.36 -4.68 20.25
N LYS A 223 -8.29 -5.99 20.47
CA LYS A 223 -9.48 -6.84 20.67
C LYS A 223 -10.21 -6.47 21.95
N TYR A 224 -9.53 -6.52 23.10
CA TYR A 224 -10.19 -6.46 24.41
C TYR A 224 -10.57 -5.02 24.85
N ARG A 225 -9.98 -3.96 24.27
CA ARG A 225 -10.42 -2.56 24.49
C ARG A 225 -11.80 -2.25 23.91
N THR A 226 -12.40 -3.17 23.14
CA THR A 226 -13.74 -3.01 22.55
C THR A 226 -14.82 -3.82 23.28
N GLY A 227 -14.45 -4.55 24.34
CA GLY A 227 -15.36 -5.38 25.11
C GLY A 227 -16.52 -4.59 25.73
N SER A 228 -17.67 -5.24 25.90
CA SER A 228 -18.88 -4.61 26.47
C SER A 228 -18.70 -4.18 27.93
N ASN A 229 -17.96 -4.96 28.73
CA ASN A 229 -17.71 -4.67 30.13
C ASN A 229 -16.69 -3.51 30.31
N ARG A 230 -17.15 -2.38 30.87
CA ARG A 230 -16.34 -1.17 31.09
C ARG A 230 -15.15 -1.40 32.03
N GLU A 231 -15.34 -2.19 33.08
CA GLU A 231 -14.29 -2.49 34.05
C GLU A 231 -13.17 -3.33 33.45
N ASP A 232 -13.52 -4.28 32.59
CA ASP A 232 -12.52 -5.06 31.85
C ASP A 232 -11.76 -4.20 30.84
N ARG A 233 -12.43 -3.28 30.14
CA ARG A 233 -11.73 -2.30 29.27
C ARG A 233 -10.75 -1.43 30.06
N ARG A 234 -11.14 -0.99 31.26
CA ARG A 234 -10.26 -0.23 32.18
C ARG A 234 -9.04 -1.06 32.57
N LYS A 235 -9.21 -2.29 33.05
CA LYS A 235 -8.09 -3.20 33.39
C LYS A 235 -7.14 -3.41 32.22
N VAL A 236 -7.69 -3.65 31.02
CA VAL A 236 -6.91 -3.84 29.79
C VAL A 236 -6.08 -2.59 29.47
N PHE A 237 -6.68 -1.40 29.57
CA PHE A 237 -5.99 -0.14 29.33
C PHE A 237 -4.88 0.12 30.37
N ASP A 238 -5.22 0.01 31.65
CA ASP A 238 -4.32 0.30 32.77
C ASP A 238 -3.14 -0.69 32.84
N ALA A 239 -3.33 -1.93 32.38
CA ALA A 239 -2.26 -2.91 32.31
C ALA A 239 -1.35 -2.69 31.08
N PHE A 240 -1.90 -2.33 29.93
CA PHE A 240 -1.14 -2.27 28.66
C PHE A 240 -0.15 -1.10 28.58
N TRP A 241 -0.58 0.13 28.89
CA TRP A 241 0.24 1.33 28.68
C TRP A 241 1.46 1.49 29.60
N PRO A 242 1.51 0.95 30.84
CA PRO A 242 2.73 0.92 31.64
C PRO A 242 3.92 0.26 30.93
N SER A 243 3.70 -0.79 30.12
CA SER A 243 4.77 -1.40 29.32
C SER A 243 5.38 -0.40 28.36
N PHE A 244 4.59 0.44 27.70
CA PHE A 244 5.11 1.51 26.82
C PHE A 244 5.75 2.63 27.63
N SER A 245 5.11 3.05 28.74
CA SER A 245 5.61 4.13 29.59
C SER A 245 6.98 3.82 30.20
N ALA A 246 7.25 2.56 30.54
CA ALA A 246 8.55 2.12 31.05
C ALA A 246 9.71 2.38 30.07
N PHE A 247 9.42 2.38 28.76
CA PHE A 247 10.41 2.60 27.69
C PHE A 247 10.21 3.93 26.96
N LYS A 248 9.50 4.90 27.54
CA LYS A 248 9.22 6.20 26.91
C LYS A 248 10.48 6.94 26.45
N GLY A 249 11.60 6.79 27.16
CA GLY A 249 12.88 7.37 26.79
C GLY A 249 13.45 6.75 25.51
N THR A 250 13.39 5.42 25.39
CA THR A 250 13.79 4.68 24.18
C THR A 250 12.90 5.05 23.00
N PHE A 251 11.57 5.05 23.18
CA PHE A 251 10.65 5.49 22.13
C PHE A 251 10.90 6.93 21.68
N GLY A 252 11.16 7.84 22.63
CA GLY A 252 11.52 9.22 22.33
C GLY A 252 12.83 9.35 21.55
N ALA A 253 13.87 8.60 21.92
CA ALA A 253 15.13 8.57 21.20
C ALA A 253 14.96 8.00 19.78
N THR A 254 14.26 6.88 19.63
CA THR A 254 13.96 6.27 18.32
C THR A 254 13.17 7.22 17.42
N LEU A 255 12.13 7.88 17.93
CA LEU A 255 11.36 8.87 17.17
C LEU A 255 12.22 10.10 16.80
N THR A 256 13.08 10.57 17.71
CA THR A 256 14.00 11.68 17.43
C THR A 256 14.94 11.33 16.28
N THR A 257 15.51 10.12 16.28
CA THR A 257 16.38 9.65 15.20
C THR A 257 15.62 9.51 13.87
N GLN A 258 14.37 9.04 13.89
CA GLN A 258 13.52 9.01 12.69
C GLN A 258 13.28 10.42 12.12
N VAL A 259 12.94 11.40 12.97
CA VAL A 259 12.73 12.78 12.51
C VAL A 259 14.04 13.38 11.98
N GLN A 260 15.17 13.09 12.62
CA GLN A 260 16.48 13.54 12.14
C GLN A 260 16.87 12.92 10.79
N SER A 261 16.54 11.65 10.54
CA SER A 261 16.82 11.01 9.25
C SER A 261 15.99 11.64 8.12
N GLU A 262 14.72 11.94 8.37
CA GLU A 262 13.85 12.67 7.42
C GLU A 262 14.35 14.10 7.15
N ILE A 263 14.75 14.84 8.19
CA ILE A 263 15.35 16.18 8.03
C ILE A 263 16.65 16.11 7.23
N PHE A 264 17.46 15.07 7.47
CA PHE A 264 18.69 14.85 6.73
C PHE A 264 18.43 14.58 5.25
N ASP A 265 17.54 13.63 4.89
CA ASP A 265 17.21 13.31 3.49
C ASP A 265 16.66 14.55 2.76
N ALA A 266 15.71 15.26 3.37
CA ALA A 266 15.16 16.49 2.81
C ALA A 266 16.24 17.55 2.56
N LYS A 267 17.13 17.78 3.54
CA LYS A 267 18.20 18.78 3.43
C LYS A 267 19.21 18.43 2.35
N VAL A 268 19.69 17.18 2.30
CA VAL A 268 20.68 16.78 1.30
C VAL A 268 20.09 16.84 -0.10
N ARG A 269 18.79 16.50 -0.26
CA ARG A 269 18.02 16.61 -1.50
C ARG A 269 17.47 18.01 -1.76
N HIS A 270 17.97 19.03 -1.07
CA HIS A 270 17.66 20.43 -1.33
C HIS A 270 16.17 20.80 -1.19
N PHE A 271 15.41 20.07 -0.36
CA PHE A 271 14.10 20.48 0.08
C PHE A 271 14.21 21.51 1.22
N PRO A 272 13.25 22.45 1.33
CA PRO A 272 13.25 23.44 2.41
C PRO A 272 12.98 22.80 3.78
N ASP A 273 12.15 21.76 3.83
CA ASP A 273 11.87 20.96 5.03
C ASP A 273 11.41 19.54 4.66
N SER A 274 11.20 18.69 5.67
CA SER A 274 10.77 17.29 5.47
C SER A 274 9.32 17.16 4.99
N LEU A 275 8.47 18.17 5.23
CA LEU A 275 7.10 18.16 4.71
C LEU A 275 7.10 18.41 3.20
N ALA A 276 7.91 19.35 2.72
CA ALA A 276 8.10 19.59 1.30
C ALA A 276 8.58 18.33 0.57
N ASP A 277 9.56 17.63 1.13
CA ASP A 277 10.07 16.36 0.58
C ASP A 277 8.97 15.28 0.54
N ALA A 278 8.31 15.03 1.69
CA ALA A 278 7.29 14.00 1.82
C ALA A 278 6.09 14.20 0.88
N THR A 279 5.72 15.45 0.60
CA THR A 279 4.57 15.79 -0.26
C THR A 279 4.96 15.98 -1.72
N PHE A 280 6.27 15.99 -2.03
CA PHE A 280 6.75 16.25 -3.37
C PHE A 280 6.36 15.16 -4.35
N ALA A 281 6.41 13.88 -3.96
CA ALA A 281 6.12 12.78 -4.89
C ALA A 281 4.72 12.89 -5.51
N ASP A 282 3.73 13.28 -4.70
CA ASP A 282 2.34 13.47 -5.11
C ASP A 282 2.06 14.83 -5.75
N ASN A 283 3.10 15.67 -5.90
CA ASN A 283 2.97 17.06 -6.33
C ASN A 283 1.96 17.84 -5.46
N MET A 284 1.89 17.51 -4.16
CA MET A 284 0.94 18.10 -3.23
C MET A 284 1.55 19.35 -2.60
N PRO A 285 0.95 20.54 -2.75
CA PRO A 285 1.42 21.73 -2.05
C PRO A 285 1.28 21.56 -0.54
N GLU A 286 2.30 21.96 0.25
CA GLU A 286 2.23 21.89 1.71
C GLU A 286 1.00 22.58 2.30
N ALA A 287 0.51 23.63 1.63
CA ALA A 287 -0.68 24.37 2.04
C ALA A 287 -1.90 23.45 2.20
N VAL A 288 -2.03 22.38 1.41
CA VAL A 288 -3.12 21.40 1.54
C VAL A 288 -3.05 20.68 2.89
N TYR A 289 -1.86 20.18 3.25
CA TYR A 289 -1.64 19.51 4.55
C TYR A 289 -1.87 20.48 5.72
N ARG A 290 -1.30 21.69 5.64
CA ARG A 290 -1.42 22.70 6.70
C ARG A 290 -2.87 23.16 6.87
N GLN A 291 -3.62 23.31 5.77
CA GLN A 291 -5.04 23.65 5.81
C GLN A 291 -5.87 22.53 6.45
N LEU A 292 -5.60 21.26 6.15
CA LEU A 292 -6.24 20.13 6.80
C LEU A 292 -6.05 20.18 8.32
N VAL A 293 -4.81 20.37 8.78
CA VAL A 293 -4.49 20.45 10.22
C VAL A 293 -5.20 21.65 10.86
N ALA A 294 -5.20 22.81 10.21
CA ALA A 294 -5.85 24.02 10.73
C ALA A 294 -7.37 23.83 10.86
N GLU A 295 -8.04 23.33 9.82
CA GLU A 295 -9.49 23.12 9.83
C GLU A 295 -9.90 21.99 10.77
N ALA A 296 -9.11 20.91 10.88
CA ALA A 296 -9.36 19.85 11.86
C ALA A 296 -9.29 20.40 13.30
N ASN A 297 -8.28 21.22 13.62
CA ASN A 297 -8.16 21.86 14.94
C ASN A 297 -9.30 22.84 15.22
N LYS A 298 -9.66 23.67 14.24
CA LYS A 298 -10.78 24.62 14.35
C LYS A 298 -12.12 23.91 14.60
N ASN A 299 -12.29 22.70 14.06
CA ASN A 299 -13.51 21.90 14.18
C ASN A 299 -13.49 20.89 15.34
N LEU A 300 -12.50 20.93 16.25
CA LEU A 300 -12.50 20.14 17.48
C LEU A 300 -13.79 20.24 18.33
N PRO A 301 -14.53 21.37 18.36
CA PRO A 301 -15.84 21.41 19.01
C PRO A 301 -16.83 20.34 18.54
N THR A 302 -16.76 19.92 17.27
CA THR A 302 -17.57 18.82 16.72
C THR A 302 -17.18 17.47 17.32
N LEU A 303 -15.87 17.20 17.45
CA LEU A 303 -15.37 16.02 18.14
C LEU A 303 -15.81 16.02 19.61
N TRP A 304 -15.71 17.16 20.30
CA TRP A 304 -16.14 17.27 21.70
C TRP A 304 -17.65 17.05 21.85
N ARG A 305 -18.46 17.54 20.91
CA ARG A 305 -19.90 17.28 20.86
C ARG A 305 -20.18 15.78 20.70
N TYR A 306 -19.47 15.11 19.80
CA TYR A 306 -19.59 13.66 19.61
C TYR A 306 -19.20 12.88 20.88
N LEU A 307 -18.10 13.24 21.54
CA LEU A 307 -17.69 12.59 22.80
C LEU A 307 -18.72 12.79 23.92
N ARG A 308 -19.34 13.97 24.03
CA ARG A 308 -20.45 14.21 24.98
C ARG A 308 -21.68 13.35 24.64
N LEU A 309 -22.03 13.22 23.36
CA LEU A 309 -23.13 12.38 22.92
C LEU A 309 -22.85 10.90 23.23
N ARG A 310 -21.64 10.42 22.93
CA ARG A 310 -21.17 9.07 23.26
C ARG A 310 -21.26 8.81 24.77
N LYS A 311 -20.75 9.73 25.61
CA LYS A 311 -20.86 9.63 27.08
C LYS A 311 -22.32 9.44 27.52
N LYS A 312 -23.23 10.28 27.00
CA LYS A 312 -24.66 10.21 27.30
C LYS A 312 -25.29 8.88 26.86
N ALA A 313 -25.01 8.45 25.62
CA ALA A 313 -25.57 7.23 25.04
C ALA A 313 -25.09 5.95 25.76
N LEU A 314 -23.84 5.94 26.23
CA LEU A 314 -23.26 4.84 27.02
C LEU A 314 -23.69 4.87 28.50
N GLY A 315 -24.50 5.83 28.94
CA GLY A 315 -24.93 5.96 30.34
C GLY A 315 -23.78 6.28 31.31
N ILE A 316 -22.67 6.83 30.82
CA ILE A 316 -21.49 7.14 31.64
C ILE A 316 -21.77 8.42 32.44
N THR A 317 -21.82 8.30 33.76
CA THR A 317 -22.12 9.41 34.67
C THR A 317 -20.88 10.20 35.08
N ASP A 318 -19.72 9.56 35.15
CA ASP A 318 -18.42 10.15 35.46
C ASP A 318 -17.65 10.59 34.20
N ASP A 319 -16.35 10.81 34.29
CA ASP A 319 -15.55 11.24 33.14
C ASP A 319 -15.50 10.16 32.05
N LEU A 320 -15.69 10.58 30.78
CA LEU A 320 -15.43 9.71 29.64
C LEU A 320 -13.91 9.48 29.53
N ARG A 321 -13.47 8.23 29.64
CA ARG A 321 -12.04 7.87 29.55
C ARG A 321 -11.71 7.30 28.18
N TYR A 322 -10.43 7.19 27.85
CA TYR A 322 -9.99 6.67 26.55
C TYR A 322 -10.49 5.25 26.27
N TYR A 323 -10.56 4.42 27.31
CA TYR A 323 -11.12 3.07 27.23
C TYR A 323 -12.64 3.02 26.97
N ASP A 324 -13.34 4.15 26.87
CA ASP A 324 -14.77 4.22 26.51
C ASP A 324 -14.99 4.59 25.01
N VAL A 325 -13.93 4.89 24.26
CA VAL A 325 -14.02 5.47 22.91
C VAL A 325 -14.28 4.42 21.81
N TYR A 326 -13.94 3.15 22.05
CA TYR A 326 -13.94 2.11 21.01
C TYR A 326 -15.05 1.05 21.17
N VAL A 327 -15.91 1.20 22.17
CA VAL A 327 -17.07 0.32 22.35
C VAL A 327 -18.23 0.76 21.43
N PRO A 328 -19.10 -0.15 20.96
CA PRO A 328 -20.35 0.23 20.30
C PRO A 328 -21.18 1.19 21.15
N ILE A 329 -21.75 2.23 20.53
CA ILE A 329 -22.61 3.21 21.21
C ILE A 329 -24.03 2.66 21.40
N PHE A 330 -24.44 1.76 20.52
CA PHE A 330 -25.77 1.17 20.50
C PHE A 330 -25.67 -0.32 20.79
N ASP A 331 -26.62 -0.81 21.57
CA ASP A 331 -26.76 -2.23 21.83
C ASP A 331 -27.39 -2.89 20.59
N LEU A 332 -26.64 -3.80 19.97
CA LEU A 332 -27.14 -4.64 18.88
C LEU A 332 -27.22 -6.07 19.41
N PRO A 333 -28.41 -6.72 19.41
CA PRO A 333 -28.57 -8.08 19.90
C PRO A 333 -27.62 -9.08 19.24
N ALA A 334 -27.32 -8.86 17.96
CA ALA A 334 -26.26 -9.50 17.21
C ALA A 334 -25.82 -8.59 16.05
N PRO A 335 -24.58 -8.75 15.54
CA PRO A 335 -24.19 -8.14 14.28
C PRO A 335 -25.13 -8.62 13.15
N PRO A 336 -25.64 -7.73 12.28
CA PRO A 336 -26.43 -8.14 11.14
C PRO A 336 -25.59 -9.05 10.22
N LYS A 337 -26.24 -10.06 9.65
CA LYS A 337 -25.62 -10.99 8.70
C LYS A 337 -26.32 -10.85 7.36
N PHE A 338 -25.53 -10.78 6.30
CA PHE A 338 -26.02 -10.70 4.93
C PHE A 338 -25.32 -11.76 4.09
N ASN A 339 -26.07 -12.41 3.20
CA ASN A 339 -25.48 -13.22 2.14
C ASN A 339 -25.02 -12.33 0.97
N VAL A 340 -24.37 -12.94 -0.03
CA VAL A 340 -23.83 -12.21 -1.20
C VAL A 340 -24.94 -11.49 -1.97
N ALA A 341 -26.05 -12.18 -2.27
CA ALA A 341 -27.16 -11.59 -3.03
C ALA A 341 -27.83 -10.42 -2.29
N GLU A 342 -27.98 -10.52 -0.97
CA GLU A 342 -28.47 -9.42 -0.13
C GLU A 342 -27.50 -8.23 -0.17
N SER A 343 -26.20 -8.51 -0.11
CA SER A 343 -25.16 -7.48 -0.16
C SER A 343 -25.12 -6.77 -1.52
N GLU A 344 -25.25 -7.50 -2.62
CA GLU A 344 -25.34 -6.93 -3.98
C GLU A 344 -26.57 -6.02 -4.11
N LYS A 345 -27.72 -6.47 -3.61
CA LYS A 345 -28.94 -5.67 -3.64
C LYS A 345 -28.78 -4.37 -2.85
N ILE A 346 -28.25 -4.46 -1.63
CA ILE A 346 -28.02 -3.28 -0.78
C ILE A 346 -27.03 -2.32 -1.46
N ALA A 347 -25.95 -2.83 -2.06
CA ALA A 347 -24.98 -2.02 -2.78
C ALA A 347 -25.64 -1.26 -3.94
N LEU A 348 -26.44 -1.94 -4.76
CA LEU A 348 -27.17 -1.29 -5.87
C LEU A 348 -28.17 -0.23 -5.40
N ASP A 349 -28.88 -0.49 -4.30
CA ASP A 349 -29.85 0.46 -3.73
C ASP A 349 -29.15 1.71 -3.18
N VAL A 350 -28.02 1.55 -2.49
CA VAL A 350 -27.22 2.66 -1.93
C VAL A 350 -26.53 3.46 -3.03
N ASP A 351 -25.95 2.77 -4.00
CA ASP A 351 -25.17 3.39 -5.09
C ASP A 351 -26.05 3.96 -6.20
N ALA A 352 -27.38 3.88 -6.07
CA ALA A 352 -28.32 4.46 -7.03
C ALA A 352 -28.10 5.96 -7.26
N ILE A 353 -27.55 6.66 -6.27
CA ILE A 353 -27.19 8.08 -6.32
C ILE A 353 -26.13 8.41 -7.37
N TYR A 354 -25.29 7.45 -7.78
CA TYR A 354 -24.24 7.65 -8.79
C TYR A 354 -24.78 7.55 -10.23
N GLY A 355 -26.07 7.24 -10.38
CA GLY A 355 -26.75 7.25 -11.66
C GLY A 355 -26.59 5.97 -12.48
N PRO A 356 -27.30 5.89 -13.63
CA PRO A 356 -27.49 4.64 -14.36
C PRO A 356 -26.21 4.07 -14.97
N GLU A 357 -25.25 4.92 -15.35
CA GLU A 357 -23.97 4.47 -15.90
C GLU A 357 -23.14 3.69 -14.87
N TYR A 358 -22.96 4.25 -13.68
CA TYR A 358 -22.25 3.58 -12.57
C TYR A 358 -22.93 2.27 -12.18
N LEU A 359 -24.26 2.30 -12.01
CA LEU A 359 -25.01 1.08 -11.72
C LEU A 359 -24.92 0.05 -12.85
N GLY A 360 -24.80 0.48 -14.10
CA GLY A 360 -24.57 -0.40 -15.24
C GLY A 360 -23.25 -1.15 -15.12
N LEU A 361 -22.16 -0.43 -14.81
CA LEU A 361 -20.84 -1.01 -14.58
C LEU A 361 -20.81 -1.92 -13.35
N LEU A 362 -21.44 -1.51 -12.25
CA LEU A 362 -21.50 -2.32 -11.03
C LEU A 362 -22.28 -3.62 -11.26
N ARG A 363 -23.43 -3.56 -11.96
CA ARG A 363 -24.18 -4.77 -12.37
C ARG A 363 -23.36 -5.66 -13.29
N GLN A 364 -22.59 -5.08 -14.21
CA GLN A 364 -21.67 -5.86 -15.05
C GLN A 364 -20.61 -6.57 -14.20
N GLY A 365 -20.07 -5.91 -13.19
CA GLY A 365 -19.12 -6.51 -12.25
C GLY A 365 -19.71 -7.64 -11.43
N PHE A 366 -20.93 -7.49 -10.89
CA PHE A 366 -21.62 -8.55 -10.13
C PHE A 366 -22.06 -9.72 -11.00
N ALA A 367 -22.51 -9.45 -12.22
CA ALA A 367 -22.83 -10.50 -13.19
C ALA A 367 -21.57 -11.19 -13.75
N GLY A 368 -20.43 -10.50 -13.69
CA GLY A 368 -19.14 -11.04 -14.07
C GLY A 368 -18.55 -11.93 -12.97
N SER A 369 -17.82 -12.97 -13.38
CA SER A 369 -16.98 -13.75 -12.47
C SER A 369 -15.72 -12.93 -12.09
N TRP A 370 -15.87 -11.76 -11.48
CA TRP A 370 -14.74 -10.88 -11.13
C TRP A 370 -14.36 -10.94 -9.64
N MET A 371 -15.14 -11.63 -8.83
CA MET A 371 -14.96 -11.70 -7.37
C MET A 371 -14.65 -13.13 -6.91
N ASN A 372 -13.81 -13.26 -5.89
CA ASN A 372 -13.66 -14.47 -5.10
C ASN A 372 -14.20 -14.20 -3.69
N VAL A 373 -15.41 -14.67 -3.39
CA VAL A 373 -16.24 -14.12 -2.29
C VAL A 373 -16.24 -14.95 -1.01
N TYR A 374 -15.66 -16.15 -1.03
CA TYR A 374 -15.60 -17.05 0.13
C TYR A 374 -14.16 -17.17 0.65
N PRO A 375 -13.97 -17.24 1.99
CA PRO A 375 -12.66 -17.31 2.64
C PRO A 375 -11.98 -18.68 2.56
#